data_AF-A0A3R9UNY9-F1
#
_entry.id   AF-A0A3R9UNY9-F1
#
_cell.length_a   1.000
_cell.length_b   1.000
_cell.length_c   1.000
_cell.angle_alpha   90.00
_cell.angle_beta   90.00
_cell.angle_gamma   90.00
#
_symmetry.space_group_name_H-M   'P 1'
#
loop_
_entity.id
_entity.type
_entity.pdbx_description
1 polymer ?
#
loop_
_entity_poly.entity_id
_entity_poly.type
_entity_poly.pdbx_seq_one_letter_code
_entity_poly.pdbx_strand_id
1 'polypeptide(L)' 'MVTRKDIGHLVQNGHGHTGVLTDVIPDYEDSATMPGDRRKQHMAFVRPKGGGVEWLALSKDISRLQP' A
#
# COMPACT_ATOMS: atom_id res chain seq x y z
N MET A 1 -0.85 -1.54 10.65
CA MET A 1 -1.11 -0.49 9.65
C MET A 1 0.15 0.32 9.47
N VAL A 2 0.70 0.34 8.25
CA VAL A 2 1.85 1.18 7.92
C VAL A 2 1.47 2.64 7.80
N THR A 3 2.42 3.53 8.05
CA THR A 3 2.25 4.98 8.00
C THR A 3 3.31 5.63 7.12
N ARG A 4 3.20 6.94 6.87
CA ARG A 4 4.24 7.70 6.14
C ARG A 4 5.64 7.60 6.77
N LYS A 5 5.74 7.30 8.08
CA LYS A 5 7.03 7.08 8.75
C LYS A 5 7.74 5.81 8.30
N ASP A 6 7.00 4.88 7.70
CA ASP A 6 7.51 3.60 7.23
C ASP A 6 7.93 3.64 5.76
N ILE A 7 7.78 4.78 5.06
CA ILE A 7 8.25 4.95 3.68
C ILE A 7 9.75 4.64 3.59
N GLY A 8 10.15 3.96 2.52
CA GLY A 8 11.51 3.47 2.31
C GLY A 8 11.82 2.14 3.00
N HIS A 9 10.95 1.65 3.87
CA HIS A 9 11.16 0.36 4.55
C HIS A 9 10.59 -0.81 3.75
N LEU A 10 11.15 -1.99 4.01
CA LEU A 10 10.63 -3.24 3.50
C LEU A 10 9.30 -3.57 4.19
N VAL A 11 8.31 -3.95 3.38
CA VAL A 11 6.97 -4.31 3.83
C VAL A 11 6.51 -5.60 3.15
N GLN A 12 5.49 -6.23 3.75
CA GLN A 12 4.86 -7.44 3.24
C GLN A 12 3.34 -7.35 3.35
N ASN A 13 2.62 -7.95 2.39
CA ASN A 13 1.17 -8.12 2.46
C ASN A 13 0.77 -9.48 3.07
N GLY A 14 -0.53 -9.69 3.30
CA GLY A 14 -1.07 -10.96 3.82
C GLY A 14 -0.83 -12.21 2.95
N HIS A 15 -0.39 -12.05 1.70
CA HIS A 15 -0.07 -13.16 0.78
C HIS A 15 1.44 -13.44 0.69
N GLY A 16 2.25 -12.77 1.50
CA GLY A 16 3.69 -12.97 1.53
C GLY A 16 4.48 -12.16 0.49
N HIS A 17 3.83 -11.36 -0.37
CA HIS A 17 4.53 -10.51 -1.33
C HIS A 17 5.27 -9.39 -0.61
N THR A 18 6.52 -9.16 -0.98
CA THR A 18 7.40 -8.17 -0.34
C THR A 18 7.79 -7.05 -1.29
N GLY A 19 7.94 -5.85 -0.74
CA GLY A 19 8.35 -4.67 -1.49
C GLY A 19 8.75 -3.52 -0.58
N VAL A 20 9.13 -2.39 -1.16
CA VAL A 20 9.46 -1.16 -0.44
C VAL A 20 8.24 -0.24 -0.46
N LEU A 21 7.83 0.21 0.72
CA LEU A 21 6.75 1.19 0.83
C LEU A 21 7.21 2.52 0.22
N THR A 22 6.49 2.99 -0.79
CA THR A 22 6.85 4.20 -1.55
C THR A 22 5.96 5.38 -1.15
N ASP A 23 4.68 5.14 -0.87
CA ASP A 23 3.78 6.18 -0.37
C ASP A 23 2.62 5.59 0.47
N VAL A 24 1.96 6.45 1.24
CA VAL A 24 0.73 6.18 1.98
C VAL A 24 -0.27 7.30 1.71
N ILE A 25 -1.38 6.93 1.07
CA ILE A 25 -2.44 7.82 0.57
C ILE A 25 -3.66 7.68 1.50
N PRO A 26 -3.94 8.66 2.38
CA PRO A 26 -4.98 8.54 3.41
C PRO A 26 -6.41 8.55 2.87
N ASP A 27 -6.62 9.16 1.71
CA ASP A 27 -7.93 9.41 1.14
C ASP A 27 -8.04 8.98 -0.33
N TYR A 28 -7.39 7.88 -0.68
CA TYR A 28 -7.49 7.31 -2.03
C TYR A 28 -8.95 6.95 -2.35
N GLU A 29 -9.40 7.34 -3.54
CA GLU A 29 -10.70 6.95 -4.09
C GLU A 29 -10.49 6.17 -5.38
N ASP A 30 -11.06 4.97 -5.45
CA ASP A 30 -10.98 4.15 -6.66
C ASP A 30 -11.83 4.75 -7.77
N SER A 31 -11.16 5.24 -8.81
CA SER A 31 -11.81 5.85 -9.97
C SER A 31 -12.62 4.84 -10.80
N ALA A 32 -12.33 3.54 -10.70
CA ALA A 32 -13.12 2.49 -11.35
C ALA A 32 -14.48 2.27 -10.65
N THR A 33 -14.63 2.70 -9.40
CA THR A 33 -15.92 2.68 -8.68
C THR A 33 -16.80 3.85 -9.15
N MET A 34 -18.11 3.65 -9.22
CA MET A 34 -19.08 4.70 -9.59
C MET A 34 -18.97 5.91 -8.63
N PRO A 35 -19.06 7.16 -9.11
CA PRO A 35 -18.84 8.35 -8.29
C PRO A 35 -19.65 8.41 -6.98
N GLY A 36 -20.91 7.95 -6.99
CA GLY A 36 -21.76 7.92 -5.80
C GLY A 36 -21.40 6.85 -4.77
N ASP A 37 -20.65 5.82 -5.18
CA ASP A 37 -20.27 4.68 -4.36
C ASP A 37 -18.80 4.72 -3.92
N ARG A 38 -18.02 5.69 -4.43
CA ARG A 38 -16.61 5.87 -4.06
C ARG A 38 -16.50 6.12 -2.57
N ARG A 39 -15.52 5.46 -1.96
CA ARG A 39 -15.18 5.65 -0.55
C ARG A 39 -13.68 5.87 -0.45
N LYS A 40 -13.32 6.86 0.35
CA LYS A 40 -11.93 7.12 0.75
C LYS A 40 -11.38 5.92 1.51
N GLN A 41 -10.21 5.47 1.09
CA GLN A 41 -9.49 4.35 1.68
C GLN A 41 -8.04 4.74 1.95
N HIS A 42 -7.51 4.26 3.06
CA HIS A 42 -6.13 4.49 3.44
C HIS A 42 -5.23 3.45 2.76
N MET A 43 -4.65 3.82 1.63
CA MET A 43 -3.91 2.92 0.76
C MET A 43 -2.40 3.08 0.95
N ALA A 44 -1.66 1.98 0.76
CA ALA A 44 -0.22 1.91 0.69
C ALA A 44 0.20 1.59 -0.74
N PHE A 45 1.15 2.36 -1.27
CA PHE A 45 1.73 2.15 -2.59
C PHE A 45 3.11 1.50 -2.44
N VAL A 46 3.30 0.34 -3.06
CA VAL A 46 4.45 -0.52 -2.81
C VAL A 46 5.15 -0.87 -4.12
N ARG A 47 6.49 -0.74 -4.11
CA ARG A 47 7.36 -1.17 -5.20
C ARG A 47 7.95 -2.54 -4.90
N PRO A 48 7.83 -3.54 -5.79
CA PRO A 48 8.44 -4.85 -5.57
C PRO A 48 9.96 -4.79 -5.48
N LYS A 49 10.55 -5.55 -4.54
CA LYS A 49 12.02 -5.63 -4.38
C LYS A 49 12.71 -6.36 -5.54
N GLY A 50 12.02 -7.32 -6.18
CA GLY A 50 12.54 -8.14 -7.28
C GLY A 50 12.30 -7.58 -8.68
N GLY A 51 11.84 -6.34 -8.80
CA GLY A 51 11.25 -5.82 -10.04
C GLY A 51 9.81 -6.32 -10.25
N GLY A 52 9.11 -5.75 -11.23
CA GLY A 52 7.69 -6.02 -11.48
C GLY A 52 6.83 -4.77 -11.35
N VAL A 53 5.51 -4.99 -11.30
CA VAL A 53 4.51 -3.90 -11.29
C VAL A 53 4.28 -3.43 -9.87
N GLU A 54 4.33 -2.11 -9.66
CA GLU A 54 3.95 -1.49 -8.39
C GLU A 54 2.48 -1.77 -8.08
N TRP A 55 2.14 -1.94 -6.80
CA TRP A 55 0.76 -2.25 -6.41
C TRP A 55 0.26 -1.37 -5.28
N LEU A 56 -1.06 -1.22 -5.25
CA LEU A 56 -1.80 -0.61 -4.17
C LEU A 56 -2.42 -1.69 -3.28
N ALA A 57 -2.41 -1.46 -1.98
CA ALA A 57 -3.09 -2.29 -1.00
C ALA A 57 -3.60 -1.43 0.15
N LEU A 58 -4.57 -1.92 0.93
CA LEU A 58 -4.97 -1.23 2.15
C LEU A 58 -3.79 -1.19 3.12
N SER A 59 -3.51 -0.01 3.67
CA SER A 59 -2.40 0.20 4.61
C SER A 59 -2.48 -0.69 5.86
N LYS A 60 -3.68 -1.14 6.23
CA LYS A 60 -3.91 -2.08 7.33
C LYS A 60 -3.51 -3.53 6.99
N ASP A 61 -3.48 -3.89 5.71
CA ASP A 61 -3.15 -5.23 5.22
C ASP A 61 -1.65 -5.35 4.85
N ILE A 62 -0.90 -4.28 5.10
CA ILE A 62 0.55 -4.20 4.93
C ILE A 62 1.22 -4.12 6.31
N SER A 63 2.26 -4.92 6.48
CA SER A 63 3.09 -4.97 7.67
C SER A 63 4.53 -4.59 7.34
N ARG A 64 5.16 -3.79 8.20
CA ARG A 64 6.59 -3.50 8.10
C ARG A 64 7.39 -4.73 8.48
N LEU A 65 8.33 -5.11 7.62
CA LEU A 65 9.33 -6.10 7.97
C LEU A 65 10.43 -5.38 8.74
N GLN A 66 10.57 -5.70 10.03
CA GLN A 66 11.73 -5.26 10.80
C GLN A 66 12.97 -6.02 10.29
N PRO A 67 14.15 -5.38 10.23
CA PRO A 67 15.40 -6.11 10.12
C PRO A 67 15.63 -7.02 11.34
#